data_AF-A0A928X9L9-F1
#
_entry.id   AF-A0A928X9L9-F1
#
_cell.length_a   1.000
_cell.length_b   1.000
_cell.length_c   1.000
_cell.angle_alpha   90.00
_cell.angle_beta   90.00
_cell.angle_gamma   90.00
#
_symmetry.space_group_name_H-M   'P 1'
#
loop_
_entity.id
_entity.type
_entity.pdbx_description
1 polymer ?
#
loop_
_entity_poly.entity_id
_entity_poly.type
_entity_poly.pdbx_seq_one_letter_code
_entity_poly.pdbx_strand_id
1 'polypeptide(L)'
;MKRKIEFYWDYPALAARNGWQGSLFLNFTINRDGTVSAVRLERSSGYPMLDDAAITAIRLAAPFPPFPADFTVEDLSIKGQFQYHIVAPRGGGG
;
A
#
# COMPACT_ATOMS: atom_id res chain seq x y z
N MET A 1 8.30 -4.90 -13.13
CA MET A 1 7.50 -4.00 -12.27
C MET A 1 7.55 -4.34 -10.78
N LYS A 2 7.57 -5.62 -10.37
CA LYS A 2 7.68 -6.05 -8.94
C LYS A 2 8.87 -5.45 -8.15
N ARG A 3 10.01 -5.23 -8.81
CA ARG A 3 11.31 -4.94 -8.17
C ARG A 3 11.47 -3.52 -7.57
N LYS A 4 10.56 -2.59 -7.88
CA LYS A 4 10.66 -1.18 -7.42
C LYS A 4 9.87 -0.93 -6.13
N ILE A 5 8.88 -1.79 -5.87
CA ILE A 5 7.98 -1.74 -4.71
C ILE A 5 8.68 -2.30 -3.46
N GLU A 6 9.55 -3.30 -3.65
CA GLU A 6 10.33 -3.95 -2.58
C GLU A 6 11.36 -3.03 -1.92
N PHE A 7 11.79 -1.95 -2.58
CA PHE A 7 12.86 -1.07 -2.08
C PHE A 7 12.34 0.04 -1.14
N TYR A 8 11.07 0.44 -1.28
CA TYR A 8 10.43 1.48 -0.47
C TYR A 8 9.47 0.93 0.59
N TRP A 9 9.34 -0.39 0.67
CA TRP A 9 8.61 -1.06 1.74
C TRP A 9 9.48 -1.10 3.00
N ASP A 10 9.78 0.08 3.53
CA ASP A 10 10.50 0.26 4.78
C ASP A 10 9.57 -0.22 5.91
N TYR A 11 9.74 -1.50 6.27
CA TYR A 11 8.99 -2.14 7.33
C TYR A 11 9.40 -1.47 8.64
N PRO A 12 8.54 -0.66 9.31
CA PRO A 12 8.98 0.14 10.44
C PRO A 12 9.53 -0.77 11.53
N ALA A 13 10.74 -0.48 12.02
CA ALA A 13 11.44 -1.33 12.98
C ALA A 13 10.59 -1.66 14.23
N LEU A 14 9.68 -0.77 14.65
CA LEU A 14 8.74 -1.03 15.75
C LEU A 14 7.70 -2.12 15.40
N ALA A 15 7.19 -2.16 14.17
CA ALA A 15 6.24 -3.19 13.73
C ALA A 15 6.92 -4.56 13.60
N ALA A 16 8.17 -4.59 13.12
CA ALA A 16 8.99 -5.80 13.08
C ALA A 16 9.28 -6.33 14.48
N ARG A 17 9.59 -5.43 15.43
CA ARG A 17 9.86 -5.81 16.84
C ARG A 17 8.63 -6.30 17.58
N ASN A 18 7.42 -5.86 17.21
CA ASN A 18 6.18 -6.20 17.90
C ASN A 18 5.42 -7.40 17.31
N GLY A 19 5.91 -8.04 16.24
CA GLY A 19 5.21 -9.22 15.71
C GLY A 19 3.92 -8.88 14.93
N TRP A 20 3.63 -7.60 14.69
CA TRP A 20 2.37 -7.18 14.10
C TRP A 20 2.28 -7.56 12.63
N GLN A 21 1.33 -8.44 12.35
CA GLN A 21 0.95 -8.91 11.03
C GLN A 21 -0.54 -8.67 10.86
N GLY A 22 -0.94 -8.27 9.67
CA GLY A 22 -2.33 -7.95 9.40
C GLY A 22 -2.56 -7.72 7.92
N SER A 23 -3.78 -7.97 7.49
CA SER A 23 -4.23 -7.66 6.13
C SER A 23 -5.29 -6.56 6.21
N LEU A 24 -5.08 -5.48 5.48
CA LEU A 24 -6.10 -4.45 5.29
C LEU A 24 -6.56 -4.41 3.82
N PHE A 25 -7.75 -3.88 3.62
CA PHE A 25 -8.30 -3.60 2.30
C PHE A 25 -8.49 -2.09 2.18
N LEU A 26 -7.84 -1.51 1.17
CA LEU A 26 -8.01 -0.11 0.81
C LEU A 26 -8.67 -0.03 -0.56
N ASN A 27 -9.59 0.92 -0.69
CA ASN A 27 -10.17 1.31 -1.96
C ASN A 27 -9.76 2.76 -2.23
N PHE A 28 -9.09 3.00 -3.33
CA PHE A 28 -8.64 4.34 -3.69
C PHE A 28 -8.91 4.63 -5.17
N THR A 29 -9.23 5.87 -5.46
CA THR A 29 -9.59 6.32 -6.80
C THR A 29 -8.45 7.14 -7.37
N ILE A 30 -7.93 6.70 -8.52
CA ILE A 30 -6.92 7.41 -9.29
C ILE A 30 -7.61 8.07 -10.49
N ASN A 31 -7.41 9.36 -10.66
CA ASN A 31 -7.88 10.10 -11.83
C ASN A 31 -6.97 9.83 -13.05
N ARG A 32 -7.45 10.14 -14.26
CA ARG A 32 -6.68 9.96 -15.51
C ARG A 32 -5.32 10.67 -15.50
N ASP A 33 -5.19 11.79 -14.78
CA ASP A 33 -3.95 12.55 -14.61
C ASP A 33 -2.94 11.91 -13.63
N GLY A 34 -3.32 10.81 -12.99
CA GLY A 34 -2.51 10.11 -12.00
C GLY A 34 -2.71 10.59 -10.56
N THR A 35 -3.53 11.62 -10.33
CA THR A 35 -3.83 12.09 -8.97
C THR A 35 -4.76 11.14 -8.23
N VAL A 36 -4.60 11.06 -6.91
CA VAL A 36 -5.51 10.26 -6.07
C VAL A 36 -6.59 11.19 -5.53
N SER A 37 -7.84 10.95 -5.93
CA SER A 37 -9.00 11.76 -5.50
C SER A 37 -9.64 11.25 -4.22
N ALA A 38 -9.59 9.93 -3.97
CA ALA A 38 -10.18 9.32 -2.79
C ALA A 38 -9.34 8.15 -2.27
N VAL A 39 -9.28 8.00 -0.94
CA VAL A 39 -8.72 6.82 -0.26
C VAL A 39 -9.66 6.43 0.86
N ARG A 40 -10.10 5.18 0.88
CA ARG A 40 -11.03 4.63 1.87
C ARG A 40 -10.50 3.30 2.40
N LEU A 41 -10.58 3.15 3.72
CA LEU A 41 -10.34 1.89 4.40
C LEU A 41 -11.61 1.05 4.38
N GLU A 42 -11.61 -0.01 3.59
CA GLU A 42 -12.72 -0.96 3.48
C GLU A 42 -12.67 -2.00 4.61
N ARG A 43 -11.45 -2.42 4.97
CA ARG A 43 -11.22 -3.37 6.05
C ARG A 43 -9.95 -3.02 6.79
N SER A 44 -10.07 -2.74 8.09
CA SER A 44 -8.94 -2.54 8.98
C SER A 44 -8.11 -3.81 9.12
N SER A 45 -6.80 -3.64 9.25
CA SER A 45 -5.86 -4.70 9.63
C SER A 45 -6.03 -5.17 11.08
N GLY A 46 -6.86 -4.48 11.88
CA GLY A 46 -6.96 -4.65 13.33
C GLY A 46 -5.99 -3.76 14.11
N TYR A 47 -5.11 -3.02 13.43
CA TYR A 47 -4.15 -2.11 14.04
C TYR A 47 -4.21 -0.73 13.37
N PRO A 48 -4.68 0.32 14.07
CA PRO A 48 -4.78 1.67 13.51
C PRO A 48 -3.47 2.19 12.94
N MET A 49 -2.33 1.88 13.57
CA MET A 49 -1.01 2.26 13.05
C MET A 49 -0.68 1.67 11.67
N LEU A 50 -1.06 0.41 11.41
CA LEU A 50 -0.82 -0.23 10.11
C LEU A 50 -1.76 0.35 9.04
N ASP A 51 -2.99 0.68 9.45
CA ASP A 51 -4.00 1.28 8.59
C ASP A 51 -3.59 2.70 8.16
N ASP A 52 -3.20 3.55 9.12
CA ASP A 52 -2.73 4.92 8.86
C ASP A 52 -1.45 4.93 8.02
N ALA A 53 -0.52 4.01 8.29
CA ALA A 53 0.70 3.86 7.49
C ALA A 53 0.37 3.51 6.03
N ALA A 54 -0.59 2.61 5.80
CA ALA A 54 -0.98 2.21 4.45
C ALA A 54 -1.71 3.33 3.70
N ILE A 55 -2.61 4.06 4.37
CA ILE A 55 -3.27 5.24 3.78
C ILE A 55 -2.24 6.31 3.42
N THR A 56 -1.29 6.56 4.32
CA THR A 56 -0.19 7.52 4.09
C THR A 56 0.67 7.09 2.91
N ALA A 57 1.01 5.81 2.80
CA ALA A 57 1.79 5.28 1.69
C ALA A 57 1.10 5.50 0.34
N ILE A 58 -0.21 5.30 0.23
CA ILE A 58 -0.95 5.59 -1.02
C ILE A 58 -0.90 7.07 -1.35
N ARG A 59 -1.08 7.94 -0.35
CA ARG A 59 -1.03 9.39 -0.54
C ARG A 59 0.35 9.87 -0.99
N LEU A 60 1.42 9.28 -0.45
CA LEU A 60 2.81 9.59 -0.82
C LEU A 60 3.22 8.99 -2.16
N ALA A 61 2.62 7.86 -2.57
CA ALA A 61 2.85 7.26 -3.86
C ALA A 61 2.20 8.05 -5.02
N ALA A 62 1.27 8.96 -4.72
CA ALA A 62 0.70 9.87 -5.69
C ALA A 62 1.70 10.98 -6.07
N PRO A 63 1.70 11.45 -7.35
CA PRO A 63 0.84 11.00 -8.43
C PRO A 63 1.34 9.69 -9.07
N PHE A 64 0.38 8.84 -9.44
CA PHE A 64 0.62 7.63 -10.23
C PHE A 64 0.80 7.96 -11.72
N PRO A 65 1.30 7.02 -12.54
CA PRO A 65 1.35 7.23 -13.98
C PRO A 65 -0.05 7.54 -14.55
N PRO A 66 -0.18 8.54 -15.42
CA PRO A 66 -1.44 8.85 -16.06
C PRO A 66 -1.90 7.69 -16.94
N PHE A 67 -3.21 7.60 -17.17
CA PHE A 67 -3.75 6.50 -17.97
C PHE A 67 -3.34 6.64 -19.44
N PRO A 68 -3.15 5.52 -20.16
CA PRO A 68 -2.96 5.56 -21.61
C PRO A 68 -4.09 6.32 -22.29
N ALA A 69 -3.81 7.00 -23.40
CA ALA A 69 -4.80 7.78 -24.14
C ALA A 69 -6.00 6.94 -24.61
N ASP A 70 -5.81 5.63 -24.80
CA ASP A 70 -6.84 4.67 -25.19
C ASP A 70 -7.84 4.32 -24.06
N PHE A 71 -7.56 4.73 -22.81
CA PHE A 71 -8.46 4.52 -21.68
C PHE A 71 -9.55 5.59 -21.67
N THR A 72 -10.81 5.19 -21.91
CA THR A 72 -11.97 6.10 -21.95
C THR A 72 -12.51 6.51 -20.57
N VAL A 73 -12.09 5.83 -19.50
CA VAL A 73 -12.50 6.15 -18.12
C VAL A 73 -11.78 7.38 -17.57
N GLU A 74 -12.49 8.20 -16.80
CA GLU A 74 -11.97 9.43 -16.19
C GLU A 74 -11.22 9.15 -14.87
N ASP A 75 -11.66 8.12 -14.15
CA ASP A 75 -11.04 7.63 -12.93
C ASP A 75 -11.08 6.10 -12.87
N LEU A 76 -10.19 5.54 -12.06
CA LEU A 76 -10.11 4.11 -11.78
C LEU A 76 -10.16 3.90 -10.27
N SER A 77 -11.19 3.19 -9.83
CA SER A 77 -11.26 2.71 -8.45
C SER A 77 -10.47 1.41 -8.31
N ILE A 78 -9.36 1.47 -7.58
CA ILE A 78 -8.47 0.35 -7.31
C ILE A 78 -8.73 -0.16 -5.90
N LYS A 79 -9.13 -1.43 -5.80
CA LYS A 79 -9.22 -2.15 -4.55
C LYS A 79 -7.93 -2.93 -4.33
N GLY A 80 -7.11 -2.49 -3.38
CA GLY A 80 -5.86 -3.12 -3.01
C GLY A 80 -5.97 -3.86 -1.69
N GLN A 81 -5.55 -5.13 -1.67
CA GLN A 81 -5.28 -5.84 -0.43
C GLN A 81 -3.81 -5.62 -0.05
N PHE A 82 -3.57 -5.03 1.12
CA PHE A 82 -2.23 -4.81 1.65
C PHE A 82 -2.01 -5.81 2.78
N GLN A 83 -1.00 -6.67 2.63
CA GLN A 83 -0.62 -7.63 3.66
C GLN A 83 0.72 -7.21 4.27
N TYR A 84 0.72 -6.92 5.57
CA TYR A 84 1.94 -6.75 6.34
C TYR A 84 2.40 -8.12 6.84
N HIS A 85 3.42 -8.68 6.20
CA HIS A 85 4.14 -9.84 6.70
C HIS A 85 5.47 -9.38 7.29
N ILE A 86 5.71 -9.69 8.56
CA ILE A 86 7.07 -9.65 9.09
C ILE A 86 7.84 -10.73 8.37
N VAL A 87 8.71 -10.32 7.47
CA VAL A 87 9.77 -11.21 7.00
C VAL A 87 10.70 -11.34 8.19
N ALA A 88 10.50 -12.38 9.01
CA ALA A 88 11.50 -12.73 10.00
C ALA A 88 12.83 -12.85 9.24
N PRO A 89 13.91 -12.16 9.67
CA PRO A 89 15.21 -12.42 9.08
C PRO A 89 15.43 -13.92 9.21
N ARG A 90 15.56 -14.63 8.08
CA ARG A 90 15.92 -16.05 8.11
C ARG A 90 17.26 -16.13 8.81
N GLY A 91 17.23 -16.45 10.09
CA GLY A 91 18.40 -16.89 10.82
C GLY A 91 18.84 -18.22 10.24
N GLY A 92 19.97 -18.20 9.54
CA GLY A 92 20.94 -19.29 9.51
C GLY A 92 22.27 -18.62 9.80
N GLY A 93 23.01 -18.93 10.86
CA GLY A 93 23.15 -20.22 11.53
C GLY A 93 24.47 -20.83 11.06
N GLY A 94 25.50 -20.72 11.90
CA GLY A 94 26.86 -21.20 11.64
C GLY A 94 27.91 -20.23 12.15
#